data_AF-A0A7Z9YWF9-F1
#
_entry.id   AF-A0A7Z9YWF9-F1
#
_cell.length_a   1.000
_cell.length_b   1.000
_cell.length_c   1.000
_cell.angle_alpha   90.00
_cell.angle_beta   90.00
_cell.angle_gamma   90.00
#
_symmetry.space_group_name_H-M   'P 1'
#
loop_
_entity.id
_entity.type
_entity.pdbx_description
1 polymer ?
#
loop_
_entity_poly.entity_id
_entity_poly.type
_entity_poly.pdbx_seq_one_letter_code
_entity_poly.pdbx_strand_id
1 'polypeptide(L)'
;MNNSLKKHGEPEPTIYLSRSVLTRPVHYSLRISIWNGETKCFQTSELLDLGTSPEDFLHYPNDTCFQLDIDLVYRIEKLCGRDMESELEHLLWPFVDPTVQRKMEHFFTRGSQQVRHQASRKLLSFNGRPAHSFDKRRLHFLRFGSTDQGQVFHMPPRLEAKLLNRSRDELEQYFLEEEALLREYELKSYLYAALNLQKHFTEAFARSIPQALSPEKIDEAFLKEFCLINDDRQFWQERTDFSHLPDYLIRYLILFFDSSFPRTSIGFEQAREFMNGHRSFKWPERKDRVSTDEVAAIFEESEETLRNADKKEITRLYRQKAKLLHPDKGGDHEKFVRLTKAYEELLRSKK
;
A
#
# COMPACT_ATOMS: atom_id res chain seq x y z
N MET A 1 -45.29 -13.33 7.53
CA MET A 1 -45.34 -11.94 7.02
C MET A 1 -44.39 -11.86 5.83
N ASN A 2 -44.93 -11.93 4.62
CA ASN A 2 -44.18 -11.82 3.37
C ASN A 2 -43.87 -10.34 3.10
N ASN A 3 -42.76 -9.84 3.61
CA ASN A 3 -42.17 -8.63 3.06
C ASN A 3 -41.21 -9.09 1.96
N SER A 4 -41.62 -8.90 0.70
CA SER A 4 -40.66 -8.87 -0.40
C SER A 4 -39.56 -7.88 -0.01
N LEU A 5 -38.31 -8.35 0.09
CA LEU A 5 -37.14 -7.54 0.45
C LEU A 5 -36.84 -6.46 -0.59
N LYS A 6 -37.60 -6.39 -1.69
CA LYS A 6 -37.41 -5.46 -2.79
C LYS A 6 -38.42 -4.33 -2.71
N LYS A 7 -38.00 -3.16 -2.22
CA LYS A 7 -38.68 -1.89 -2.50
C LYS A 7 -38.16 -1.34 -3.83
N HIS A 8 -39.05 -0.82 -4.68
CA HIS A 8 -38.66 -0.24 -5.97
C HIS A 8 -37.67 0.92 -5.78
N GLY A 9 -36.49 0.82 -6.40
CA GLY A 9 -35.43 1.84 -6.35
C GLY A 9 -34.31 1.60 -5.33
N GLU A 10 -34.43 0.58 -4.48
CA GLU A 10 -33.38 0.16 -3.54
C GLU A 10 -32.41 -0.85 -4.19
N PRO A 11 -31.13 -0.87 -3.77
CA PRO A 11 -30.15 -1.83 -4.28
C PRO A 11 -30.54 -3.25 -3.88
N GLU A 12 -30.25 -4.21 -4.76
CA GLU A 12 -30.59 -5.62 -4.51
C GLU A 12 -29.81 -6.14 -3.30
N PRO A 13 -30.47 -6.93 -2.42
CA PRO A 13 -29.79 -7.47 -1.26
C PRO A 13 -28.72 -8.47 -1.70
N THR A 14 -27.55 -8.39 -1.07
CA THR A 14 -26.38 -9.20 -1.42
C THR A 14 -26.14 -10.23 -0.34
N ILE A 15 -26.08 -11.52 -0.72
CA ILE A 15 -25.67 -12.59 0.19
C ILE A 15 -24.15 -12.72 0.14
N TYR A 16 -23.54 -12.98 1.28
CA TYR A 16 -22.13 -13.29 1.40
C TYR A 16 -21.89 -14.34 2.48
N LEU A 17 -20.76 -15.02 2.35
CA LEU A 17 -20.25 -15.94 3.34
C LEU A 17 -19.51 -15.14 4.42
N SER A 18 -19.85 -15.39 5.68
CA SER A 18 -19.18 -14.81 6.83
C SER A 18 -18.49 -15.93 7.60
N ARG A 19 -17.21 -15.73 7.95
CA ARG A 19 -16.47 -16.64 8.84
C ARG A 19 -16.14 -15.96 10.17
N SER A 20 -16.07 -16.76 11.22
CA SER A 20 -15.60 -16.29 12.52
C SER A 20 -14.13 -15.92 12.46
N VAL A 21 -13.76 -14.87 13.19
CA VAL A 21 -12.42 -14.27 13.12
C VAL A 21 -11.53 -14.77 14.24
N LEU A 22 -12.05 -14.79 15.47
CA LEU A 22 -11.27 -15.10 16.68
C LEU A 22 -11.59 -16.49 17.26
N THR A 23 -12.71 -17.10 16.88
CA THR A 23 -13.10 -18.41 17.43
C THR A 23 -12.45 -19.55 16.67
N ARG A 24 -12.05 -20.60 17.42
CA ARG A 24 -11.60 -21.88 16.87
C ARG A 24 -12.45 -23.00 17.49
N PRO A 25 -12.97 -23.95 16.69
CA PRO A 25 -12.88 -24.04 15.23
C PRO A 25 -13.56 -22.88 14.49
N VAL A 26 -13.21 -22.67 13.21
CA VAL A 26 -13.80 -21.59 12.40
C VAL A 26 -15.26 -21.94 12.11
N HIS A 27 -16.16 -21.00 12.41
CA HIS A 27 -17.58 -21.12 12.11
C HIS A 27 -17.93 -20.28 10.89
N TYR A 28 -18.82 -20.79 10.04
CA TYR A 28 -19.28 -20.14 8.84
C TYR A 28 -20.79 -19.86 8.93
N SER A 29 -21.22 -18.70 8.46
CA SER A 29 -22.63 -18.32 8.37
C SER A 29 -22.90 -17.62 7.05
N LEU A 30 -24.11 -17.80 6.52
CA LEU A 30 -24.62 -17.04 5.39
C LEU A 30 -25.34 -15.80 5.92
N ARG A 31 -24.93 -14.64 5.44
CA ARG A 31 -25.47 -13.35 5.84
C ARG A 31 -25.94 -12.57 4.63
N ILE A 32 -26.88 -11.67 4.87
CA ILE A 32 -27.44 -10.78 3.86
C ILE A 32 -27.17 -9.33 4.21
N SER A 33 -26.81 -8.57 3.19
CA SER A 33 -26.57 -7.13 3.21
C SER A 33 -27.78 -6.45 2.61
N ILE A 34 -28.56 -5.72 3.43
CA ILE A 34 -29.81 -5.07 3.02
C ILE A 34 -29.68 -3.57 3.21
N TRP A 35 -30.10 -2.78 2.22
CA TRP A 35 -30.14 -1.34 2.34
C TRP A 35 -31.29 -0.89 3.25
N ASN A 36 -30.97 -0.06 4.24
CA ASN A 36 -31.97 0.60 5.07
C ASN A 36 -32.08 2.07 4.62
N GLY A 37 -33.24 2.42 4.04
CA GLY A 37 -33.52 3.77 3.55
C GLY A 37 -33.57 4.86 4.62
N GLU A 38 -33.84 4.52 5.88
CA GLU A 38 -33.94 5.48 6.98
C GLU A 38 -32.56 5.93 7.45
N THR A 39 -31.66 4.97 7.71
CA THR A 39 -30.27 5.23 8.14
C THR A 39 -29.33 5.51 6.97
N LYS A 40 -29.80 5.29 5.73
CA LYS A 40 -29.01 5.35 4.50
C LYS A 40 -27.72 4.51 4.61
N CYS A 41 -27.82 3.33 5.21
CA CYS A 41 -26.73 2.39 5.47
C CYS A 41 -27.14 0.97 5.10
N PHE A 42 -26.15 0.10 4.89
CA PHE A 42 -26.41 -1.32 4.72
C PHE A 42 -26.40 -2.01 6.08
N GLN A 43 -27.45 -2.74 6.38
CA GLN A 43 -27.58 -3.56 7.57
C GLN A 43 -27.32 -5.02 7.24
N THR A 44 -26.68 -5.70 8.18
CA THR A 44 -26.40 -7.13 8.10
C THR A 44 -27.49 -7.90 8.82
N SER A 45 -27.98 -8.97 8.21
CA SER A 45 -28.84 -9.95 8.88
C SER A 45 -28.29 -11.35 8.63
N GLU A 46 -28.30 -12.19 9.66
CA GLU A 46 -27.91 -13.58 9.53
C GLU A 46 -29.06 -14.40 8.96
N LEU A 47 -28.79 -15.18 7.91
CA LEU A 47 -29.78 -16.03 7.26
C LEU A 47 -29.71 -17.46 7.79
N LEU A 48 -28.49 -18.00 7.88
CA LEU A 48 -28.26 -19.39 8.24
C LEU A 48 -26.86 -19.57 8.82
N ASP A 49 -26.75 -20.32 9.91
CA ASP A 49 -25.49 -20.83 10.42
C ASP A 49 -25.12 -22.13 9.68
N LEU A 50 -23.95 -22.16 9.04
CA LEU A 50 -23.41 -23.34 8.35
C LEU A 50 -22.53 -24.18 9.29
N GLY A 51 -22.26 -23.71 10.50
CA GLY A 51 -21.40 -24.41 11.45
C GLY A 51 -19.93 -24.45 11.02
N THR A 52 -19.22 -25.50 11.44
CA THR A 52 -17.79 -25.68 11.18
C THR A 52 -17.49 -26.42 9.87
N SER A 53 -18.50 -27.07 9.29
CA SER A 53 -18.35 -27.99 8.16
C SER A 53 -19.31 -27.62 7.03
N PRO A 54 -19.05 -26.55 6.26
CA PRO A 54 -19.90 -26.19 5.11
C PRO A 54 -19.98 -27.27 4.03
N GLU A 55 -19.03 -28.21 4.04
CA GLU A 55 -18.97 -29.39 3.16
C GLU A 55 -20.20 -30.30 3.31
N ASP A 56 -20.86 -30.29 4.48
CA ASP A 56 -22.04 -31.12 4.74
C ASP A 56 -23.24 -30.75 3.85
N PHE A 57 -23.24 -29.53 3.29
CA PHE A 57 -24.27 -29.05 2.36
C PHE A 57 -23.93 -29.33 0.88
N LEU A 58 -22.84 -30.05 0.61
CA LEU A 58 -22.38 -30.39 -0.73
C LEU A 58 -22.60 -31.88 -1.00
N HIS A 59 -23.40 -32.20 -2.01
CA HIS A 59 -23.66 -33.55 -2.45
C HIS A 59 -22.96 -33.84 -3.77
N TYR A 60 -22.26 -34.97 -3.85
CA TYR A 60 -21.51 -35.37 -5.04
C TYR A 60 -22.24 -36.53 -5.72
N PRO A 61 -23.06 -36.28 -6.76
CA PRO A 61 -23.69 -37.36 -7.52
C PRO A 61 -22.63 -38.19 -8.29
N ASN A 62 -21.47 -37.61 -8.60
CA ASN A 62 -20.33 -38.26 -9.21
C ASN A 62 -19.03 -37.47 -8.90
N ASP A 63 -17.89 -37.99 -9.38
CA ASP A 63 -16.57 -37.35 -9.18
C ASP A 63 -16.30 -36.14 -10.10
N THR A 64 -17.32 -35.61 -10.77
CA THR A 64 -17.17 -34.55 -11.80
C THR A 64 -18.02 -33.32 -11.54
N CYS A 65 -19.07 -33.43 -10.72
CA CYS A 65 -19.91 -32.31 -10.32
C CYS A 65 -20.35 -32.43 -8.87
N PHE A 66 -20.82 -31.31 -8.34
CA PHE A 66 -21.46 -31.24 -7.03
C PHE A 66 -22.85 -30.62 -7.20
N GLN A 67 -23.70 -30.85 -6.21
CA GLN A 67 -25.03 -30.27 -6.06
C GLN A 67 -25.13 -29.72 -4.64
N LEU A 68 -25.87 -28.62 -4.48
CA LEU A 68 -26.17 -28.08 -3.17
C LEU A 68 -27.32 -28.88 -2.53
N ASP A 69 -27.34 -28.91 -1.21
CA ASP A 69 -28.49 -29.41 -0.46
C ASP A 69 -29.77 -28.66 -0.87
N ILE A 70 -30.80 -29.43 -1.26
CA ILE A 70 -32.07 -28.91 -1.77
C ILE A 70 -32.77 -28.09 -0.69
N ASP A 71 -32.70 -28.53 0.58
CA ASP A 71 -33.35 -27.84 1.68
C ASP A 71 -32.70 -26.49 1.96
N LEU A 72 -31.37 -26.40 1.81
CA LEU A 72 -30.60 -25.16 1.91
C LEU A 72 -31.04 -24.16 0.83
N VAL A 73 -31.03 -24.59 -0.44
CA VAL A 73 -31.40 -23.73 -1.59
C VAL A 73 -32.83 -23.24 -1.42
N TYR A 74 -33.78 -24.15 -1.18
CA TYR A 74 -35.19 -23.80 -1.02
C TYR A 74 -35.43 -22.78 0.10
N ARG A 75 -34.75 -22.95 1.24
CA ARG A 75 -34.88 -22.03 2.38
C ARG A 75 -34.38 -20.63 2.02
N ILE A 76 -33.26 -20.51 1.31
CA ILE A 76 -32.66 -19.22 0.94
C ILE A 76 -33.47 -18.54 -0.16
N GLU A 77 -33.92 -19.28 -1.18
CA GLU A 77 -34.78 -18.76 -2.24
C GLU A 77 -36.10 -18.23 -1.68
N LYS A 78 -36.70 -18.92 -0.72
CA LYS A 78 -37.92 -18.47 -0.03
C LYS A 78 -37.70 -17.16 0.73
N LEU A 79 -36.53 -16.96 1.33
CA LEU A 79 -36.18 -15.73 2.04
C LEU A 79 -35.88 -14.57 1.08
N CYS A 80 -35.21 -14.86 -0.04
CA CYS A 80 -34.78 -13.85 -1.00
C CYS A 80 -35.83 -13.52 -2.06
N GLY A 81 -36.80 -14.41 -2.28
CA GLY A 81 -37.84 -14.28 -3.31
C GLY A 81 -37.32 -14.36 -4.74
N ARG A 82 -36.14 -14.97 -4.95
CA ARG A 82 -35.51 -15.16 -6.26
C ARG A 82 -34.66 -16.43 -6.26
N ASP A 83 -34.34 -16.91 -7.45
CA ASP A 83 -33.33 -17.97 -7.65
C ASP A 83 -31.95 -17.48 -7.19
N MET A 84 -31.34 -18.26 -6.31
CA MET A 84 -30.06 -18.00 -5.66
C MET A 84 -29.05 -19.14 -5.87
N GLU A 85 -29.42 -20.19 -6.60
CA GLU A 85 -28.61 -21.42 -6.70
C GLU A 85 -27.20 -21.10 -7.19
N SER A 86 -27.08 -20.37 -8.30
CA SER A 86 -25.76 -19.99 -8.83
C SER A 86 -24.96 -19.13 -7.86
N GLU A 87 -25.57 -18.21 -7.13
CA GLU A 87 -24.84 -17.38 -6.16
C GLU A 87 -24.33 -18.21 -4.98
N LEU A 88 -25.14 -19.16 -4.50
CA LEU A 88 -24.76 -20.08 -3.43
C LEU A 88 -23.64 -21.04 -3.86
N GLU A 89 -23.68 -21.54 -5.10
CA GLU A 89 -22.60 -22.36 -5.65
C GLU A 89 -21.27 -21.60 -5.64
N HIS A 90 -21.27 -20.31 -6.01
CA HIS A 90 -20.07 -19.48 -5.98
C HIS A 90 -19.57 -19.23 -4.55
N LEU A 91 -20.47 -19.07 -3.58
CA LEU A 91 -20.11 -18.85 -2.17
C LEU A 91 -19.54 -20.11 -1.51
N LEU A 92 -20.08 -21.28 -1.85
CA LEU A 92 -19.64 -22.57 -1.30
C LEU A 92 -18.52 -23.23 -2.11
N TRP A 93 -18.20 -22.71 -3.28
CA TRP A 93 -17.11 -23.18 -4.14
C TRP A 93 -15.79 -23.46 -3.40
N PRO A 94 -15.31 -22.64 -2.44
CA PRO A 94 -14.07 -22.91 -1.70
C PRO A 94 -14.07 -24.22 -0.90
N PHE A 95 -15.24 -24.75 -0.54
CA PHE A 95 -15.40 -25.99 0.23
C PHE A 95 -15.63 -27.23 -0.64
N VAL A 96 -15.74 -27.06 -1.96
CA VAL A 96 -15.89 -28.18 -2.89
C VAL A 96 -14.63 -29.03 -2.90
N ASP A 97 -14.78 -30.35 -3.07
CA ASP A 97 -13.67 -31.28 -3.16
C ASP A 97 -12.63 -30.81 -4.22
N PRO A 98 -11.33 -30.76 -3.87
CA PRO A 98 -10.30 -30.23 -4.76
C PRO A 98 -10.22 -30.93 -6.13
N THR A 99 -10.62 -32.19 -6.24
CA THR A 99 -10.63 -32.92 -7.51
C THR A 99 -11.76 -32.45 -8.42
N VAL A 100 -12.94 -32.20 -7.86
CA VAL A 100 -14.09 -31.63 -8.56
C VAL A 100 -13.82 -30.17 -8.91
N GLN A 101 -13.20 -29.41 -8.00
CA GLN A 101 -12.79 -28.03 -8.26
C GLN A 101 -11.95 -27.91 -9.53
N ARG A 102 -10.90 -28.72 -9.67
CA ARG A 102 -10.02 -28.70 -10.86
C ARG A 102 -10.76 -29.04 -12.16
N LYS A 103 -11.73 -29.95 -12.11
CA LYS A 103 -12.51 -30.35 -13.29
C LYS A 103 -13.50 -29.26 -13.71
N MET A 104 -14.11 -28.58 -12.74
CA MET A 104 -15.16 -27.58 -12.99
C MET A 104 -14.64 -26.13 -13.08
N GLU A 105 -13.39 -25.85 -12.69
CA GLU A 105 -12.81 -24.49 -12.60
C GLU A 105 -13.02 -23.65 -13.87
N HIS A 106 -12.83 -24.26 -15.05
CA HIS A 106 -13.00 -23.57 -16.33
C HIS A 106 -14.44 -23.10 -16.59
N PHE A 107 -15.44 -23.82 -16.08
CA PHE A 107 -16.86 -23.46 -16.24
C PHE A 107 -17.23 -22.32 -15.30
N PHE A 108 -16.83 -22.40 -14.02
CA PHE A 108 -17.04 -21.34 -13.03
C PHE A 108 -16.31 -20.03 -13.39
N THR A 109 -15.09 -20.12 -13.91
CA THR A 109 -14.30 -18.92 -14.26
C THR A 109 -14.91 -18.14 -15.43
N ARG A 110 -15.48 -18.83 -16.42
CA ARG A 110 -16.07 -18.18 -17.61
C ARG A 110 -17.40 -17.50 -17.30
N GLY A 111 -18.27 -18.13 -16.50
CA GLY A 111 -19.54 -17.53 -16.06
C GLY A 111 -19.33 -16.32 -15.16
N SER A 112 -18.37 -16.40 -14.22
CA SER A 112 -18.12 -15.34 -13.24
C SER A 112 -17.64 -14.01 -13.85
N GLN A 113 -16.92 -14.02 -14.97
CA GLN A 113 -16.41 -12.78 -15.60
C GLN A 113 -17.52 -11.90 -16.18
N GLN A 114 -18.55 -12.49 -16.81
CA GLN A 114 -19.67 -11.72 -17.36
C GLN A 114 -20.57 -11.16 -16.24
N VAL A 115 -20.83 -11.96 -15.20
CA VAL A 115 -21.63 -11.53 -14.03
C VAL A 115 -20.94 -10.40 -13.26
N ARG A 116 -19.63 -10.50 -13.01
CA ARG A 116 -18.83 -9.45 -12.34
C ARG A 116 -18.84 -8.12 -13.12
N HIS A 117 -18.81 -8.17 -14.44
CA HIS A 117 -18.85 -6.96 -15.28
C HIS A 117 -20.21 -6.23 -15.22
N GLN A 118 -21.32 -6.96 -15.14
CA GLN A 118 -22.64 -6.35 -14.99
C GLN A 118 -22.88 -5.85 -13.56
N ALA A 119 -22.48 -6.60 -12.54
CA ALA A 119 -22.63 -6.21 -11.14
C ALA A 119 -21.86 -4.91 -10.83
N SER A 120 -20.61 -4.77 -11.30
CA SER A 120 -19.82 -3.55 -11.10
C SER A 120 -20.46 -2.29 -11.70
N ARG A 121 -21.12 -2.41 -12.87
CA ARG A 121 -21.86 -1.28 -13.47
C ARG A 121 -23.11 -0.92 -12.67
N LYS A 122 -23.86 -1.91 -12.18
CA LYS A 122 -25.02 -1.66 -11.32
C LYS A 122 -24.61 -0.98 -10.00
N LEU A 123 -23.51 -1.44 -9.38
CA LEU A 123 -22.98 -0.84 -8.15
C LEU A 123 -22.57 0.63 -8.33
N LEU A 124 -21.94 0.97 -9.46
CA LEU A 124 -21.57 2.35 -9.79
C LEU A 124 -22.77 3.27 -10.10
N SER A 125 -23.92 2.70 -10.43
CA SER A 125 -25.13 3.48 -10.77
C SER A 125 -25.94 3.93 -9.56
N PHE A 126 -25.76 3.28 -8.41
CA PHE A 126 -26.42 3.65 -7.17
C PHE A 126 -25.59 4.68 -6.40
N ASN A 127 -26.16 5.86 -6.18
CA ASN A 127 -25.55 6.94 -5.39
C ASN A 127 -25.67 6.65 -3.89
N GLY A 128 -24.98 5.61 -3.43
CA GLY A 128 -24.85 5.25 -2.02
C GLY A 128 -23.87 6.15 -1.27
N ARG A 129 -23.59 5.80 0.00
CA ARG A 129 -22.53 6.47 0.77
C ARG A 129 -21.17 6.20 0.10
N PRO A 130 -20.27 7.20 0.04
CA PRO A 130 -18.92 6.99 -0.48
C PRO A 130 -18.14 6.03 0.41
N ALA A 131 -17.25 5.24 -0.19
CA ALA A 131 -16.40 4.31 0.54
C ALA A 131 -15.52 5.06 1.57
N HIS A 132 -15.37 4.46 2.75
CA HIS A 132 -14.59 5.06 3.83
C HIS A 132 -13.10 5.20 3.44
N SER A 133 -12.43 6.23 3.93
CA SER A 133 -11.04 6.51 3.56
C SER A 133 -10.08 5.39 3.96
N PHE A 134 -10.35 4.71 5.08
CA PHE A 134 -9.63 3.53 5.53
C PHE A 134 -9.72 2.39 4.52
N ASP A 135 -10.93 2.09 4.04
CA ASP A 135 -11.20 0.99 3.10
C ASP A 135 -10.54 1.25 1.74
N LYS A 136 -10.54 2.51 1.29
CA LYS A 136 -9.83 2.92 0.07
C LYS A 136 -8.34 2.66 0.18
N ARG A 137 -7.72 2.99 1.32
CA ARG A 137 -6.30 2.74 1.57
C ARG A 137 -5.97 1.25 1.65
N ARG A 138 -6.82 0.47 2.35
CA ARG A 138 -6.72 -1.00 2.40
C ARG A 138 -6.71 -1.60 0.99
N LEU A 139 -7.72 -1.26 0.19
CA LEU A 139 -7.84 -1.77 -1.17
C LEU A 139 -6.69 -1.33 -2.07
N HIS A 140 -6.24 -0.08 -1.95
CA HIS A 140 -5.09 0.42 -2.70
C HIS A 140 -3.84 -0.39 -2.42
N PHE A 141 -3.52 -0.64 -1.15
CA PHE A 141 -2.35 -1.45 -0.79
C PHE A 141 -2.48 -2.88 -1.33
N LEU A 142 -3.64 -3.52 -1.18
CA LEU A 142 -3.88 -4.88 -1.67
C LEU A 142 -3.73 -5.03 -3.19
N ARG A 143 -3.87 -3.95 -3.96
CA ARG A 143 -3.72 -3.97 -5.42
C ARG A 143 -2.35 -3.53 -5.91
N PHE A 144 -1.73 -2.57 -5.23
CA PHE A 144 -0.50 -1.94 -5.71
C PHE A 144 0.73 -2.22 -4.84
N GLY A 145 0.56 -2.75 -3.63
CA GLY A 145 1.64 -3.05 -2.68
C GLY A 145 2.42 -1.82 -2.18
N SER A 146 1.93 -0.61 -2.44
CA SER A 146 2.62 0.63 -2.13
C SER A 146 2.12 1.25 -0.82
N THR A 147 3.06 1.69 0.02
CA THR A 147 2.78 2.51 1.20
C THR A 147 2.48 3.97 0.84
N ASP A 148 2.91 4.43 -0.34
CA ASP A 148 2.61 5.78 -0.81
C ASP A 148 1.16 5.88 -1.28
N GLN A 149 0.48 6.89 -0.76
CA GLN A 149 -0.96 7.08 -0.89
C GLN A 149 -1.35 8.27 -1.75
N GLY A 150 -0.40 8.93 -2.41
CA GLY A 150 -0.67 10.09 -3.26
C GLY A 150 -1.76 9.84 -4.32
N GLN A 151 -1.97 8.59 -4.73
CA GLN A 151 -2.94 8.18 -5.75
C GLN A 151 -4.18 7.43 -5.20
N VAL A 152 -4.34 7.29 -3.87
CA VAL A 152 -5.47 6.54 -3.28
C VAL A 152 -6.82 7.12 -3.68
N PHE A 153 -6.90 8.44 -3.85
CA PHE A 153 -8.13 9.12 -4.24
C PHE A 153 -8.36 9.15 -5.77
N HIS A 154 -7.43 8.64 -6.56
CA HIS A 154 -7.53 8.50 -8.02
C HIS A 154 -7.67 7.04 -8.46
N MET A 155 -8.11 6.16 -7.56
CA MET A 155 -8.32 4.76 -7.92
C MET A 155 -9.33 4.61 -9.07
N PRO A 156 -9.10 3.67 -10.01
CA PRO A 156 -10.06 3.36 -11.06
C PRO A 156 -11.46 3.08 -10.48
N PRO A 157 -12.54 3.65 -11.04
CA PRO A 157 -13.90 3.46 -10.53
C PRO A 157 -14.32 1.99 -10.40
N ARG A 158 -13.78 1.11 -11.26
CA ARG A 158 -14.02 -0.34 -11.19
C ARG A 158 -13.49 -0.98 -9.91
N LEU A 159 -12.37 -0.48 -9.37
CA LEU A 159 -11.83 -0.96 -8.10
C LEU A 159 -12.65 -0.40 -6.94
N GLU A 160 -12.99 0.89 -6.98
CA GLU A 160 -13.81 1.52 -5.95
C GLU A 160 -15.21 0.89 -5.86
N ALA A 161 -15.78 0.43 -6.98
CA ALA A 161 -17.05 -0.28 -7.01
C ALA A 161 -17.10 -1.52 -6.10
N LYS A 162 -15.95 -2.13 -5.76
CA LYS A 162 -15.89 -3.25 -4.80
C LYS A 162 -16.20 -2.83 -3.35
N LEU A 163 -16.06 -1.55 -3.04
CA LEU A 163 -16.29 -0.99 -1.71
C LEU A 163 -17.67 -0.34 -1.58
N LEU A 164 -18.36 -0.12 -2.70
CA LEU A 164 -19.66 0.53 -2.74
C LEU A 164 -20.78 -0.47 -2.50
N ASN A 165 -21.83 0.01 -1.85
CA ASN A 165 -23.09 -0.70 -1.63
C ASN A 165 -22.99 -2.00 -0.83
N ARG A 166 -22.16 -1.96 0.22
CA ARG A 166 -21.90 -3.10 1.10
C ARG A 166 -22.06 -2.71 2.56
N SER A 167 -22.47 -3.68 3.37
CA SER A 167 -22.47 -3.54 4.83
C SER A 167 -21.04 -3.54 5.36
N ARG A 168 -20.85 -2.98 6.56
CA ARG A 168 -19.54 -3.01 7.25
C ARG A 168 -19.03 -4.44 7.44
N ASP A 169 -19.90 -5.37 7.80
CA ASP A 169 -19.54 -6.79 7.98
C ASP A 169 -19.10 -7.44 6.66
N GLU A 170 -19.84 -7.21 5.58
CA GLU A 170 -19.50 -7.69 4.23
C GLU A 170 -18.14 -7.16 3.75
N LEU A 171 -17.85 -5.88 4.03
CA LEU A 171 -16.55 -5.29 3.70
C LEU A 171 -15.43 -5.92 4.52
N GLU A 172 -15.63 -6.16 5.81
CA GLU A 172 -14.61 -6.84 6.63
C GLU A 172 -14.37 -8.28 6.17
N GLN A 173 -15.41 -9.04 5.82
CA GLN A 173 -15.26 -10.39 5.26
C GLN A 173 -14.52 -10.39 3.91
N TYR A 174 -14.80 -9.42 3.04
CA TYR A 174 -14.03 -9.23 1.81
C TYR A 174 -12.55 -8.93 2.08
N PHE A 175 -12.25 -8.03 3.02
CA PHE A 175 -10.85 -7.72 3.37
C PHE A 175 -10.17 -8.90 4.06
N LEU A 176 -10.89 -9.68 4.86
CA LEU A 176 -10.40 -10.88 5.52
C LEU A 176 -9.89 -11.93 4.52
N GLU A 177 -10.55 -12.07 3.37
CA GLU A 177 -10.11 -12.94 2.27
C GLU A 177 -8.89 -12.37 1.53
N GLU A 178 -8.94 -11.09 1.15
CA GLU A 178 -7.86 -10.45 0.39
C GLU A 178 -6.57 -10.31 1.22
N GLU A 179 -6.69 -10.03 2.53
CA GLU A 179 -5.56 -9.95 3.45
C GLU A 179 -4.92 -11.31 3.71
N ALA A 180 -5.64 -12.43 3.54
CA ALA A 180 -5.08 -13.77 3.69
C ALA A 180 -4.05 -14.10 2.58
N LEU A 181 -4.04 -13.33 1.49
CA LEU A 181 -3.07 -13.46 0.40
C LEU A 181 -1.76 -12.70 0.68
N LEU A 182 -1.76 -11.78 1.65
CA LEU A 182 -0.58 -11.01 2.02
C LEU A 182 0.45 -11.90 2.72
N ARG A 183 1.73 -11.65 2.45
CA ARG A 183 2.82 -12.31 3.16
C ARG A 183 3.00 -11.69 4.53
N GLU A 184 3.53 -12.47 5.48
CA GLU A 184 3.70 -12.04 6.88
C GLU A 184 4.46 -10.71 7.02
N TYR A 185 5.49 -10.50 6.19
CA TYR A 185 6.29 -9.27 6.20
C TYR A 185 5.61 -8.06 5.54
N GLU A 186 4.52 -8.28 4.80
CA GLU A 186 3.75 -7.21 4.14
C GLU A 186 2.66 -6.66 5.07
N LEU A 187 2.24 -7.44 6.07
CA LEU A 187 1.16 -7.11 6.99
C LEU A 187 1.41 -5.79 7.74
N LYS A 188 2.62 -5.56 8.26
CA LYS A 188 2.91 -4.32 8.98
C LYS A 188 2.89 -3.10 8.07
N SER A 189 3.44 -3.23 6.86
CA SER A 189 3.40 -2.19 5.82
C SER A 189 1.97 -1.91 5.35
N TYR A 190 1.16 -2.97 5.23
CA TYR A 190 -0.27 -2.88 4.93
C TYR A 190 -1.01 -2.07 5.98
N LEU A 191 -0.86 -2.41 7.26
CA LEU A 191 -1.54 -1.71 8.36
C LEU A 191 -1.05 -0.27 8.50
N TYR A 192 0.25 -0.05 8.32
CA TYR A 192 0.84 1.30 8.28
C TYR A 192 0.18 2.17 7.20
N ALA A 193 -0.03 1.61 6.01
CA ALA A 193 -0.73 2.30 4.93
C ALA A 193 -2.24 2.43 5.22
N ALA A 194 -2.93 1.35 5.56
CA ALA A 194 -4.36 1.33 5.83
C ALA A 194 -4.77 2.41 6.84
N LEU A 195 -4.02 2.55 7.94
CA LEU A 195 -4.28 3.54 8.99
C LEU A 195 -3.71 4.93 8.71
N ASN A 196 -3.03 5.12 7.57
CA ASN A 196 -2.37 6.38 7.20
C ASN A 196 -1.42 6.89 8.30
N LEU A 197 -0.62 5.99 8.88
CA LEU A 197 0.26 6.32 10.01
C LEU A 197 1.33 7.35 9.65
N GLN A 198 1.70 7.41 8.36
CA GLN A 198 2.60 8.41 7.78
C GLN A 198 2.23 9.86 8.12
N LYS A 199 0.98 10.18 8.43
CA LYS A 199 0.55 11.55 8.77
C LYS A 199 1.07 12.05 10.13
N HIS A 200 1.49 11.14 11.00
CA HIS A 200 2.05 11.47 12.33
C HIS A 200 3.55 11.80 12.28
N PHE A 201 4.18 11.64 11.12
CA PHE A 201 5.61 11.81 10.92
C PHE A 201 5.89 13.02 10.02
N THR A 202 6.92 13.79 10.36
CA THR A 202 7.38 14.93 9.56
C THR A 202 8.49 14.56 8.58
N GLU A 203 9.07 13.39 8.77
CA GLU A 203 10.19 12.86 8.00
C GLU A 203 9.77 12.55 6.56
N ALA A 204 10.53 13.05 5.58
CA ALA A 204 10.21 12.87 4.16
C ALA A 204 10.18 11.38 3.73
N PHE A 205 10.96 10.54 4.40
CA PHE A 205 11.02 9.10 4.14
C PHE A 205 9.88 8.31 4.80
N ALA A 206 9.02 8.92 5.63
CA ALA A 206 7.93 8.23 6.31
C ALA A 206 6.93 7.58 5.33
N ARG A 207 6.81 8.12 4.11
CA ARG A 207 5.90 7.58 3.08
C ARG A 207 6.47 6.37 2.35
N SER A 208 7.78 6.37 2.09
CA SER A 208 8.46 5.38 1.26
C SER A 208 9.17 4.29 2.06
N ILE A 209 9.66 4.63 3.26
CA ILE A 209 10.52 3.76 4.07
C ILE A 209 10.07 3.84 5.54
N PRO A 210 8.91 3.25 5.88
CA PRO A 210 8.42 3.25 7.26
C PRO A 210 9.36 2.52 8.23
N GLN A 211 10.20 1.61 7.73
CA GLN A 211 11.17 0.83 8.50
C GLN A 211 12.26 1.68 9.15
N ALA A 212 12.52 2.88 8.61
CA ALA A 212 13.53 3.81 9.14
C ALA A 212 13.00 4.65 10.32
N LEU A 213 11.70 4.60 10.60
CA LEU A 213 11.10 5.29 11.73
C LEU A 213 11.31 4.49 13.02
N SER A 214 11.32 5.20 14.16
CA SER A 214 11.40 4.56 15.48
C SER A 214 10.16 3.71 15.75
N PRO A 215 10.29 2.40 16.05
CA PRO A 215 9.16 1.51 16.28
C PRO A 215 8.17 2.01 17.32
N GLU A 216 8.67 2.57 18.43
CA GLU A 216 7.84 3.04 19.55
C GLU A 216 6.87 4.15 19.12
N LYS A 217 7.34 5.10 18.29
CA LYS A 217 6.47 6.15 17.75
C LYS A 217 5.44 5.62 16.76
N ILE A 218 5.76 4.56 16.01
CA ILE A 218 4.80 3.93 15.10
C ILE A 218 3.71 3.24 15.92
N ASP A 219 4.07 2.57 17.01
CA ASP A 219 3.13 1.90 17.90
C ASP A 219 2.19 2.91 18.58
N GLU A 220 2.72 4.05 19.07
CA GLU A 220 1.90 5.15 19.60
C GLU A 220 0.95 5.74 18.55
N ALA A 221 1.45 6.00 17.34
CA ALA A 221 0.64 6.50 16.23
C ALA A 221 -0.46 5.50 15.82
N PHE A 222 -0.14 4.21 15.82
CA PHE A 222 -1.07 3.13 15.56
C PHE A 222 -2.21 3.12 16.57
N LEU A 223 -1.91 3.11 17.87
CA LEU A 223 -2.93 3.09 18.92
C LEU A 223 -3.85 4.31 18.84
N LYS A 224 -3.29 5.48 18.54
CA LYS A 224 -4.08 6.70 18.35
C LYS A 224 -5.05 6.59 17.18
N GLU A 225 -4.60 6.12 16.02
CA GLU A 225 -5.48 5.93 14.85
C GLU A 225 -6.48 4.80 15.04
N PHE A 226 -6.09 3.74 15.74
CA PHE A 226 -6.95 2.64 16.08
C PHE A 226 -8.16 3.10 16.91
N CYS A 227 -7.91 3.90 17.96
CA CYS A 227 -8.99 4.48 18.77
C CYS A 227 -9.88 5.43 17.94
N LEU A 228 -9.28 6.24 17.05
CA LEU A 228 -10.07 7.12 16.18
C LEU A 228 -11.01 6.36 15.24
N ILE A 229 -10.58 5.21 14.71
CA ILE A 229 -11.44 4.36 13.88
C ILE A 229 -12.51 3.67 14.71
N ASN A 230 -12.19 3.23 15.93
CA ASN A 230 -13.17 2.65 16.82
C ASN A 230 -14.32 3.62 17.11
N ASP A 231 -14.01 4.90 17.29
CA ASP A 231 -15.01 5.93 17.61
C ASP A 231 -15.71 6.51 16.36
N ASP A 232 -15.27 6.15 15.15
CA ASP A 232 -15.80 6.69 13.90
C ASP A 232 -17.14 6.05 13.51
N ARG A 233 -18.23 6.83 13.68
CA ARG A 233 -19.60 6.43 13.30
C ARG A 233 -19.77 6.18 11.81
N GLN A 234 -19.04 6.93 10.97
CA GLN A 234 -19.13 6.79 9.52
C GLN A 234 -18.53 5.45 9.08
N PHE A 235 -17.42 5.05 9.70
CA PHE A 235 -16.81 3.74 9.47
C PHE A 235 -17.76 2.60 9.84
N TRP A 236 -18.42 2.70 11.00
CA TRP A 236 -19.36 1.69 11.49
C TRP A 236 -20.76 1.73 10.87
N GLN A 237 -21.02 2.64 9.92
CA GLN A 237 -22.33 2.81 9.29
C GLN A 237 -23.44 3.00 10.34
N GLU A 238 -23.18 3.88 11.33
CA GLU A 238 -24.04 4.18 12.49
C GLU A 238 -24.24 3.03 13.49
N ARG A 239 -23.51 1.92 13.36
CA ARG A 239 -23.55 0.81 14.33
C ARG A 239 -22.56 1.05 15.47
N THR A 240 -22.98 1.73 16.52
CA THR A 240 -22.13 2.02 17.68
C THR A 240 -22.41 1.17 18.91
N ASP A 241 -23.39 0.27 18.85
CA ASP A 241 -23.87 -0.49 20.01
C ASP A 241 -23.05 -1.75 20.27
N PHE A 242 -21.73 -1.60 20.37
CA PHE A 242 -20.85 -2.72 20.74
C PHE A 242 -20.57 -2.68 22.25
N SER A 243 -20.87 -3.78 22.94
CA SER A 243 -20.56 -3.93 24.37
C SER A 243 -19.07 -4.17 24.63
N HIS A 244 -18.34 -4.57 23.60
CA HIS A 244 -16.92 -4.87 23.59
C HIS A 244 -16.30 -4.45 22.25
N LEU A 245 -14.97 -4.39 22.18
CA LEU A 245 -14.26 -4.10 20.94
C LEU A 245 -14.60 -5.16 19.86
N PRO A 246 -14.99 -4.76 18.65
CA PRO A 246 -15.35 -5.72 17.60
C PRO A 246 -14.20 -6.67 17.22
N ASP A 247 -14.52 -7.93 16.95
CA ASP A 247 -13.56 -8.99 16.61
C ASP A 247 -12.58 -8.60 15.47
N TYR A 248 -13.08 -7.91 14.45
CA TYR A 248 -12.25 -7.44 13.33
C TYR A 248 -11.18 -6.44 13.77
N LEU A 249 -11.51 -5.55 14.73
CA LEU A 249 -10.54 -4.61 15.28
C LEU A 249 -9.52 -5.31 16.18
N ILE A 250 -9.96 -6.26 17.01
CA ILE A 250 -9.04 -7.10 17.82
C ILE A 250 -8.05 -7.83 16.90
N ARG A 251 -8.52 -8.36 15.77
CA ARG A 251 -7.63 -8.98 14.77
C ARG A 251 -6.59 -7.98 14.25
N TYR A 252 -6.96 -6.74 13.94
CA TYR A 252 -5.98 -5.74 13.49
C TYR A 252 -4.95 -5.39 14.55
N LEU A 253 -5.34 -5.39 15.82
CA LEU A 253 -4.43 -5.23 16.94
C LEU A 253 -3.39 -6.37 16.97
N ILE A 254 -3.86 -7.62 16.89
CA ILE A 254 -3.00 -8.81 16.87
C ILE A 254 -2.06 -8.77 15.66
N LEU A 255 -2.60 -8.54 14.46
CA LEU A 255 -1.81 -8.50 13.22
C LEU A 255 -0.71 -7.42 13.28
N PHE A 256 -0.98 -6.25 13.89
CA PHE A 256 -0.01 -5.17 13.94
C PHE A 256 1.18 -5.48 14.86
N PHE A 257 0.92 -6.02 16.03
CA PHE A 257 1.95 -6.31 17.03
C PHE A 257 2.70 -7.62 16.75
N ASP A 258 2.04 -8.61 16.14
CA ASP A 258 2.69 -9.87 15.76
C ASP A 258 3.50 -9.75 14.46
N SER A 259 3.19 -8.77 13.59
CA SER A 259 3.95 -8.53 12.36
C SER A 259 5.14 -7.60 12.58
N SER A 260 6.15 -7.77 11.72
CA SER A 260 7.35 -6.95 11.68
C SER A 260 7.54 -6.38 10.28
N PHE A 261 8.21 -5.24 10.18
CA PHE A 261 8.62 -4.72 8.89
C PHE A 261 9.65 -5.67 8.23
N PRO A 262 9.69 -5.72 6.89
CA PRO A 262 10.71 -6.49 6.18
C PRO A 262 12.11 -6.00 6.60
N ARG A 263 13.01 -6.91 6.97
CA ARG A 263 14.36 -6.57 7.46
C ARG A 263 15.26 -5.93 6.40
N THR A 264 14.96 -6.15 5.12
CA THR A 264 15.75 -5.69 3.98
C THR A 264 14.82 -5.25 2.87
N SER A 265 14.62 -3.95 2.74
CA SER A 265 14.17 -3.35 1.49
C SER A 265 15.33 -2.57 0.87
N ILE A 266 15.46 -2.63 -0.45
CA ILE A 266 16.51 -1.90 -1.19
C ILE A 266 16.48 -0.40 -0.84
N GLY A 267 15.28 0.17 -0.68
CA GLY A 267 15.10 1.55 -0.23
C GLY A 267 15.60 1.79 1.20
N PHE A 268 15.37 0.86 2.12
CA PHE A 268 15.88 0.96 3.49
C PHE A 268 17.40 0.89 3.57
N GLU A 269 18.05 0.04 2.78
CA GLU A 269 19.51 0.00 2.71
C GLU A 269 20.08 1.32 2.17
N GLN A 270 19.49 1.86 1.09
CA GLN A 270 19.89 3.16 0.53
C GLN A 270 19.67 4.31 1.51
N ALA A 271 18.54 4.34 2.23
CA ALA A 271 18.30 5.36 3.26
C ALA A 271 19.26 5.21 4.44
N ARG A 272 19.56 3.98 4.85
CA ARG A 272 20.53 3.71 5.90
C ARG A 272 21.93 4.16 5.50
N GLU A 273 22.35 3.89 4.27
CA GLU A 273 23.60 4.38 3.69
C GLU A 273 23.63 5.90 3.61
N PHE A 274 22.55 6.54 3.17
CA PHE A 274 22.43 8.00 3.14
C PHE A 274 22.54 8.61 4.54
N MET A 275 21.82 8.07 5.53
CA MET A 275 21.88 8.50 6.93
C MET A 275 23.28 8.30 7.52
N ASN A 276 23.93 7.17 7.24
CA ASN A 276 25.30 6.89 7.66
C ASN A 276 26.30 7.85 6.98
N GLY A 277 26.09 8.15 5.70
CA GLY A 277 26.89 9.12 4.94
C GLY A 277 26.84 10.52 5.53
N HIS A 278 25.67 10.97 6.00
CA HIS A 278 25.49 12.25 6.69
C HIS A 278 26.19 12.28 8.05
N ARG A 279 26.28 11.15 8.76
CA ARG A 279 27.04 11.06 10.02
C ARG A 279 28.54 11.16 9.81
N SER A 280 29.05 10.72 8.67
CA SER A 280 30.45 10.86 8.26
C SER A 280 30.75 12.12 7.45
N PHE A 281 29.75 12.96 7.17
CA PHE A 281 29.92 14.14 6.33
C PHE A 281 30.84 15.15 7.03
N LYS A 282 32.05 15.30 6.49
CA LYS A 282 32.96 16.40 6.82
C LYS A 282 32.94 17.38 5.66
N TRP A 283 32.76 18.66 5.97
CA TRP A 283 33.03 19.70 4.98
C TRP A 283 34.47 19.53 4.48
N PRO A 284 34.72 19.62 3.15
CA PRO A 284 36.07 19.61 2.64
C PRO A 284 36.89 20.68 3.36
N GLU A 285 38.08 20.33 3.84
CA GLU A 285 38.98 21.32 4.44
C GLU A 285 39.19 22.45 3.43
N ARG A 286 39.15 23.71 3.92
CA ARG A 286 39.44 24.87 3.09
C ARG A 286 40.86 24.69 2.56
N LYS A 287 41.01 24.46 1.26
CA LYS A 287 42.32 24.41 0.61
C LYS A 287 43.05 25.73 0.91
N ASP A 288 44.27 25.63 1.42
CA ASP A 288 45.14 26.77 1.63
C ASP A 288 45.25 27.57 0.34
N ARG A 289 45.00 28.88 0.42
CA ARG A 289 45.18 29.79 -0.71
C ARG A 289 46.67 29.85 -1.00
N VAL A 290 47.10 29.57 -2.22
CA VAL A 290 48.51 29.73 -2.60
C VAL A 290 48.88 31.21 -2.44
N SER A 291 50.01 31.49 -1.79
CA SER A 291 50.46 32.88 -1.60
C SER A 291 50.81 33.51 -2.95
N THR A 292 50.56 34.81 -3.13
CA THR A 292 50.88 35.54 -4.38
C THR A 292 52.36 35.43 -4.75
N ASP A 293 53.24 35.32 -3.75
CA ASP A 293 54.69 35.17 -3.92
C ASP A 293 55.07 33.79 -4.48
N GLU A 294 54.36 32.74 -4.07
CA GLU A 294 54.56 31.38 -4.57
C GLU A 294 54.09 31.26 -6.03
N VAL A 295 53.01 31.97 -6.38
CA VAL A 295 52.51 32.04 -7.76
C VAL A 295 53.52 32.74 -8.68
N ALA A 296 54.11 33.86 -8.24
CA ALA A 296 55.15 34.56 -8.99
C ALA A 296 56.40 33.67 -9.21
N ALA A 297 56.81 32.93 -8.17
CA ALA A 297 57.92 31.98 -8.27
C ALA A 297 57.65 30.81 -9.23
N ILE A 298 56.42 30.29 -9.27
CA ILE A 298 56.02 29.17 -10.16
C ILE A 298 55.94 29.62 -11.63
N PHE A 299 55.50 30.85 -11.89
CA PHE A 299 55.43 31.40 -13.25
C PHE A 299 56.77 31.98 -13.74
N GLU A 300 57.77 32.14 -12.87
CA GLU A 300 59.05 32.82 -13.14
C GLU A 300 58.83 34.23 -13.72
N GLU A 301 57.77 34.91 -13.27
CA GLU A 301 57.40 36.26 -13.71
C GLU A 301 57.19 37.18 -12.50
N SER A 302 57.30 38.50 -12.70
CA SER A 302 57.11 39.45 -11.60
C SER A 302 55.63 39.54 -11.19
N GLU A 303 55.38 39.77 -9.91
CA GLU A 303 54.01 39.90 -9.39
C GLU A 303 53.21 40.98 -10.13
N GLU A 304 53.90 42.04 -10.57
CA GLU A 304 53.33 43.16 -11.33
C GLU A 304 52.88 42.76 -12.75
N THR A 305 53.63 41.90 -13.45
CA THR A 305 53.22 41.42 -14.79
C THR A 305 52.03 40.48 -14.68
N LEU A 306 52.01 39.60 -13.68
CA LEU A 306 50.91 38.66 -13.44
C LEU A 306 49.62 39.38 -13.00
N ARG A 307 49.72 40.47 -12.23
CA ARG A 307 48.57 41.31 -11.86
C ARG A 307 48.00 42.09 -13.03
N ASN A 308 48.83 42.59 -13.94
CA ASN A 308 48.39 43.41 -15.08
C ASN A 308 48.01 42.60 -16.34
N ALA A 309 48.43 41.33 -16.45
CA ALA A 309 48.17 40.50 -17.63
C ALA A 309 46.68 40.18 -17.88
N ASP A 310 46.22 40.18 -19.13
CA ASP A 310 44.83 39.77 -19.41
C ASP A 310 44.64 38.24 -19.27
N LYS A 311 43.39 37.76 -19.11
CA LYS A 311 43.06 36.32 -19.02
C LYS A 311 43.67 35.51 -20.17
N LYS A 312 43.77 36.12 -21.36
CA LYS A 312 44.38 35.53 -22.55
C LYS A 312 45.90 35.37 -22.42
N GLU A 313 46.57 36.33 -21.79
CA GLU A 313 48.02 36.33 -21.60
C GLU A 313 48.43 35.30 -20.55
N ILE A 314 47.68 35.22 -19.44
CA ILE A 314 47.87 34.21 -18.39
C ILE A 314 47.68 32.79 -18.96
N THR A 315 46.67 32.60 -19.82
CA THR A 315 46.42 31.31 -20.47
C THR A 315 47.52 30.95 -21.48
N ARG A 316 48.13 31.93 -22.14
CA ARG A 316 49.27 31.72 -23.05
C ARG A 316 50.51 31.29 -22.26
N LEU A 317 50.82 31.99 -21.16
CA LEU A 317 51.95 31.67 -20.27
C LEU A 317 51.80 30.28 -19.65
N TYR A 318 50.59 29.95 -19.16
CA TYR A 318 50.28 28.61 -18.67
C TYR A 318 50.52 27.53 -19.73
N ARG A 319 50.02 27.71 -20.96
CA ARG A 319 50.23 26.73 -22.05
C ARG A 319 51.69 26.54 -22.42
N GLN A 320 52.49 27.61 -22.35
CA GLN A 320 53.92 27.54 -22.65
C GLN A 320 54.68 26.76 -21.57
N LYS A 321 54.42 27.05 -20.29
CA LYS A 321 55.03 26.34 -19.15
C LYS A 321 54.50 24.90 -19.01
N ALA A 322 53.21 24.68 -19.23
CA ALA A 322 52.58 23.36 -19.21
C ALA A 322 53.14 22.44 -20.30
N LYS A 323 53.50 22.97 -21.47
CA LYS A 323 54.17 22.19 -22.54
C LYS A 323 55.59 21.76 -22.18
N LEU A 324 56.28 22.51 -21.32
CA LEU A 324 57.65 22.21 -20.87
C LEU A 324 57.65 21.26 -19.67
N LEU A 325 56.68 21.41 -18.77
CA LEU A 325 56.58 20.65 -17.52
C LEU A 325 55.64 19.43 -17.62
N HIS A 326 55.15 19.09 -18.82
CA HIS A 326 54.19 17.99 -18.98
C HIS A 326 54.82 16.63 -18.60
N PRO A 327 54.15 15.81 -17.77
CA PRO A 327 54.67 14.50 -17.35
C PRO A 327 55.02 13.59 -18.53
N ASP A 328 54.18 13.57 -19.58
CA ASP A 328 54.41 12.78 -20.80
C ASP A 328 55.67 13.18 -21.59
N LYS A 329 56.29 14.32 -21.28
CA LYS A 329 57.55 14.77 -21.90
C LYS A 329 58.75 14.66 -20.96
N GLY A 330 58.63 13.90 -19.87
CA GLY A 330 59.67 13.75 -18.84
C GLY A 330 59.68 14.88 -17.81
N GLY A 331 58.59 15.64 -17.71
CA GLY A 331 58.41 16.69 -16.70
C GLY A 331 58.04 16.14 -15.32
N ASP A 332 58.33 16.93 -14.29
CA ASP A 332 58.01 16.60 -12.90
C ASP A 332 56.50 16.79 -12.63
N HIS A 333 55.83 15.70 -12.27
CA HIS A 333 54.39 15.65 -12.01
C HIS A 333 53.97 16.62 -10.89
N GLU A 334 54.78 16.77 -9.84
CA GLU A 334 54.43 17.67 -8.74
C GLU A 334 54.49 19.14 -9.16
N LYS A 335 55.48 19.50 -9.99
CA LYS A 335 55.60 20.86 -10.54
C LYS A 335 54.47 21.19 -11.48
N PHE A 336 54.00 20.21 -12.27
CA PHE A 336 52.83 20.38 -13.13
C PHE A 336 51.55 20.62 -12.33
N VAL A 337 51.30 19.82 -11.27
CA VAL A 337 50.15 20.00 -10.38
C VAL A 337 50.17 21.35 -9.67
N ARG A 338 51.34 21.84 -9.25
CA ARG A 338 51.50 23.18 -8.65
C ARG A 338 51.23 24.30 -9.65
N LEU A 339 51.71 24.18 -10.89
CA LEU A 339 51.44 25.13 -11.98
C LEU A 339 49.94 25.23 -12.31
N THR A 340 49.23 24.09 -12.39
CA THR A 340 47.78 24.08 -12.66
C THR A 340 46.98 24.71 -11.53
N LYS A 341 47.33 24.44 -10.27
CA LYS A 341 46.69 25.08 -9.11
C LYS A 341 46.90 26.60 -9.11
N ALA A 342 48.12 27.07 -9.37
CA ALA A 342 48.43 28.49 -9.44
C ALA A 342 47.67 29.20 -10.58
N TYR A 343 47.51 28.54 -11.73
CA TYR A 343 46.70 29.03 -12.85
C TYR A 343 45.21 29.17 -12.51
N GLU A 344 44.63 28.16 -11.85
CA GLU A 344 43.22 28.19 -11.43
C GLU A 344 42.95 29.31 -10.41
N GLU A 345 43.88 29.57 -9.50
CA GLU A 345 43.74 30.65 -8.52
C GLU A 345 43.88 32.04 -9.16
N LEU A 346 44.81 32.24 -10.10
CA LEU A 346 44.93 33.48 -10.87
C LEU A 346 43.69 33.77 -11.72
N LEU A 347 43.06 32.73 -12.30
CA LEU A 347 41.80 32.90 -13.04
C LEU A 347 40.63 33.25 -12.12
N ARG A 348 40.61 32.74 -10.88
CA ARG A 348 39.57 33.05 -9.89
C ARG A 348 39.69 34.45 -9.31
N SER A 349 40.90 34.99 -9.19
CA SER A 349 41.14 36.36 -8.69
C SER A 349 40.85 37.44 -9.74
N LYS A 350 41.00 37.14 -11.04
CA LYS A 350 40.59 38.02 -12.13
C LYS A 350 39.14 37.78 -12.52
N LYS A 351 38.20 38.35 -11.75
CA LYS A 351 36.78 38.36 -12.14
C LYS A 351 36.56 39.36 -13.27
#